data_AF-A0A8T5LCS3-F1
#
_entry.id   AF-A0A8T5LCS3-F1
#
_cell.length_a   1.000
_cell.length_b   1.000
_cell.length_c   1.000
_cell.angle_alpha   90.00
_cell.angle_beta   90.00
_cell.angle_gamma   90.00
#
_symmetry.space_group_name_H-M   'P 1'
#
loop_
_entity.id
_entity.type
_entity.pdbx_description
1 polymer ?
#
loop_
_entity_poly.entity_id
_entity_poly.type
_entity_poly.pdbx_seq_one_letter_code
_entity_poly.pdbx_strand_id
1 'polypeptide(L)'
;MDFLNFLKKIPIDVGQANMRDTTMGKRIGFESIPFGEGKEALDVGCREGTWSERLKKKGYKVTSIDVEPHYKPAKVVDANKKLPYKKDSFDVIWSSEVIE
;
A
#
# COMPACT_ATOMS: atom_id res chain seq x y z
N MET A 1 -15.78 40.42 8.12
CA MET A 1 -15.40 39.51 7.04
C MET A 1 -15.13 38.15 7.67
N ASP A 2 -16.01 37.18 7.41
CA ASP A 2 -15.96 35.88 8.08
C ASP A 2 -14.67 35.12 7.76
N PHE A 3 -13.92 34.81 8.80
CA PHE A 3 -12.77 33.90 8.77
C PHE A 3 -13.10 32.57 8.05
N LEU A 4 -14.35 32.11 8.16
CA LEU A 4 -14.88 30.94 7.46
C LEU A 4 -14.89 31.08 5.93
N ASN A 5 -15.12 32.28 5.39
CA ASN A 5 -15.11 32.53 3.95
C ASN A 5 -13.68 32.62 3.38
N PHE A 6 -12.68 32.90 4.22
CA PHE A 6 -11.27 32.84 3.83
C PHE A 6 -10.78 31.39 3.75
N LEU A 7 -11.12 30.55 4.72
CA LEU A 7 -10.79 29.11 4.72
C LEU A 7 -11.35 28.38 3.50
N LYS A 8 -12.57 28.71 3.05
CA LYS A 8 -13.20 28.12 1.85
C LYS A 8 -12.52 28.51 0.53
N LYS A 9 -11.68 29.54 0.51
CA LYS A 9 -10.97 30.02 -0.68
C LYS A 9 -9.57 29.44 -0.82
N ILE A 10 -9.12 28.66 0.16
CA ILE A 10 -7.84 27.97 0.11
C ILE A 10 -8.01 26.74 -0.82
N PRO A 11 -7.37 26.70 -2.00
CA PRO A 11 -7.47 25.58 -2.93
C PRO A 11 -6.51 24.47 -2.49
N ILE A 12 -6.51 24.14 -1.20
CA ILE A 12 -5.76 23.00 -0.68
C ILE A 12 -6.79 21.91 -0.51
N ASP A 13 -6.82 21.00 -1.48
CA ASP A 13 -7.51 19.72 -1.34
C ASP A 13 -6.75 18.86 -0.33
N VAL A 14 -6.92 19.20 0.96
CA VAL A 14 -6.47 18.39 2.10
C VAL A 14 -7.16 17.02 2.12
N GLY A 15 -8.20 16.81 1.30
CA GLY A 15 -8.87 15.53 1.11
C GLY A 15 -8.03 14.58 0.27
N GLN A 16 -7.53 15.01 -0.89
CA GLN A 16 -6.76 14.15 -1.80
C GLN A 16 -5.48 13.58 -1.19
N ALA A 17 -4.75 14.35 -0.38
CA ALA A 17 -3.56 13.86 0.32
C ALA A 17 -3.89 12.75 1.35
N ASN A 18 -5.10 12.76 1.92
CA ASN A 18 -5.59 11.77 2.87
C ASN A 18 -6.29 10.55 2.22
N MET A 19 -6.46 10.56 0.89
CA MET A 19 -7.21 9.53 0.16
C MET A 19 -6.34 8.42 -0.43
N ARG A 20 -5.01 8.54 -0.32
CA ARG A 20 -4.04 7.54 -0.82
C ARG A 20 -4.35 6.12 -0.33
N ASP A 21 -4.79 5.94 0.91
CA ASP A 21 -5.00 4.61 1.49
C ASP A 21 -6.48 4.15 1.55
N THR A 22 -7.41 4.93 0.98
CA THR A 22 -8.84 4.82 1.31
C THR A 22 -9.78 4.82 0.10
N THR A 23 -9.28 4.61 -1.12
CA THR A 23 -10.18 4.41 -2.27
C THR A 23 -11.05 3.16 -2.07
N MET A 24 -12.28 3.20 -2.59
CA MET A 24 -13.21 2.07 -2.46
C MET A 24 -12.68 0.80 -3.12
N GLY A 25 -11.92 0.92 -4.22
CA GLY A 25 -11.25 -0.20 -4.87
C GLY A 25 -10.22 -0.87 -3.96
N LYS A 26 -9.35 -0.07 -3.32
CA LYS A 26 -8.38 -0.58 -2.34
C LYS A 26 -9.06 -1.25 -1.15
N ARG A 27 -10.17 -0.68 -0.67
CA ARG A 27 -10.96 -1.27 0.43
C ARG A 27 -11.56 -2.62 0.05
N ILE A 28 -12.31 -2.68 -1.06
CA ILE A 28 -12.96 -3.92 -1.52
C ILE A 28 -11.92 -4.99 -1.82
N GLY A 29 -10.85 -4.63 -2.54
CA GLY A 29 -9.74 -5.55 -2.84
C GLY A 29 -9.11 -6.11 -1.57
N PHE A 30 -8.81 -5.26 -0.59
CA PHE A 30 -8.21 -5.72 0.67
C PHE A 30 -9.16 -6.56 1.53
N GLU A 31 -10.45 -6.24 1.54
CA GLU A 31 -11.49 -7.03 2.23
C GLU A 31 -11.63 -8.42 1.63
N SER A 32 -11.40 -8.59 0.32
CA SER A 32 -11.46 -9.89 -0.36
C SER A 32 -10.31 -10.84 0.00
N ILE A 33 -9.21 -10.33 0.56
CA ILE A 33 -8.06 -11.14 0.97
C ILE A 33 -8.44 -11.91 2.25
N PRO A 34 -8.34 -13.26 2.28
CA PRO A 34 -8.64 -14.04 3.47
C PRO A 34 -7.63 -13.75 4.60
N PHE A 35 -7.91 -14.24 5.81
CA PHE A 35 -6.86 -14.28 6.85
C PHE A 35 -5.77 -15.28 6.45
N GLY A 36 -4.52 -14.92 6.72
CA GLY A 36 -3.34 -15.61 6.20
C GLY A 36 -2.39 -16.08 7.27
N GLU A 37 -2.88 -16.56 8.43
CA GLU A 37 -2.02 -17.02 9.52
C GLU A 37 -0.94 -17.99 9.01
N GLY A 38 0.33 -17.57 9.12
CA GLY A 38 1.50 -18.33 8.68
C GLY A 38 1.80 -18.31 7.17
N LYS A 39 0.94 -17.69 6.35
CA LYS A 39 1.08 -17.54 4.89
C LYS A 39 1.99 -16.37 4.51
N GLU A 40 2.53 -16.42 3.31
CA GLU A 40 3.48 -15.42 2.79
C GLU A 40 2.75 -14.40 1.89
N ALA A 41 3.01 -13.11 2.10
CA ALA A 41 2.50 -12.03 1.27
C ALA A 41 3.64 -11.14 0.74
N LEU A 42 3.50 -10.69 -0.50
CA LEU A 42 4.34 -9.66 -1.10
C LEU A 42 3.55 -8.37 -1.24
N ASP A 43 4.05 -7.28 -0.67
CA ASP A 43 3.55 -5.92 -0.88
C ASP A 43 4.46 -5.19 -1.85
N VAL A 44 3.97 -4.92 -3.07
CA VAL A 44 4.72 -4.27 -4.16
C VAL A 44 4.36 -2.80 -4.23
N GLY A 45 5.37 -1.93 -4.25
CA GLY A 45 5.18 -0.48 -4.20
C GLY A 45 4.75 -0.03 -2.81
N CYS A 46 5.42 -0.54 -1.76
CA CYS A 46 4.95 -0.38 -0.39
C CYS A 46 5.15 1.03 0.18
N ARG A 47 5.96 1.90 -0.43
CA ARG A 47 6.30 3.27 0.00
C ARG A 47 6.44 3.42 1.52
N GLU A 48 5.42 3.91 2.24
CA GLU A 48 5.40 4.12 3.71
C GLU A 48 5.05 2.87 4.54
N GLY A 49 4.62 1.78 3.91
CA GLY A 49 4.36 0.48 4.54
C GLY A 49 2.95 0.29 5.09
N THR A 50 1.99 1.18 4.77
CA THR A 50 0.61 1.08 5.28
C THR A 50 -0.01 -0.29 4.98
N TRP A 51 0.06 -0.74 3.72
CA TRP A 51 -0.51 -2.02 3.31
C TRP A 51 0.24 -3.21 3.88
N SER A 52 1.56 -3.10 4.03
CA SER A 52 2.38 -4.10 4.70
C SER A 52 1.91 -4.34 6.14
N GLU A 53 1.66 -3.28 6.91
CA GLU A 53 1.14 -3.40 8.28
C GLU A 53 -0.28 -3.96 8.33
N ARG A 54 -1.13 -3.61 7.35
CA ARG A 54 -2.48 -4.19 7.24
C ARG A 54 -2.45 -5.69 6.92
N LEU A 55 -1.57 -6.13 6.03
CA LEU A 55 -1.37 -7.54 5.71
C LEU A 55 -0.83 -8.33 6.91
N LYS A 56 0.12 -7.77 7.67
CA LYS A 56 0.59 -8.38 8.94
C LYS A 56 -0.54 -8.55 9.94
N LYS A 57 -1.42 -7.55 10.08
CA LYS A 57 -2.61 -7.63 10.94
C LYS A 57 -3.61 -8.70 10.48
N LYS A 58 -3.63 -9.07 9.20
CA LYS A 58 -4.38 -10.23 8.67
C LYS A 58 -3.67 -11.58 8.89
N GLY A 59 -2.52 -11.60 9.57
CA GLY A 59 -1.78 -12.81 9.93
C GLY A 59 -0.68 -13.24 8.96
N TYR A 60 -0.46 -12.48 7.89
CA TYR A 60 0.56 -12.81 6.89
C TYR A 60 1.99 -12.48 7.37
N LYS A 61 2.95 -13.27 6.91
CA LYS A 61 4.37 -12.91 6.85
C LYS A 61 4.60 -12.06 5.61
N VAL A 62 4.98 -10.80 5.81
CA VAL A 62 5.01 -9.81 4.72
C VAL A 62 6.44 -9.51 4.29
N THR A 63 6.70 -9.69 3.00
CA THR A 63 7.84 -9.08 2.31
C THR A 63 7.37 -7.81 1.62
N SER A 64 8.02 -6.68 1.91
CA SER A 64 7.65 -5.38 1.32
C SER A 64 8.74 -4.91 0.38
N ILE A 65 8.36 -4.42 -0.81
CA ILE A 65 9.30 -3.87 -1.78
C ILE A 65 8.84 -2.53 -2.36
N ASP A 66 9.81 -1.68 -2.65
CA ASP A 66 9.62 -0.42 -3.36
C ASP A 66 10.94 -0.02 -4.05
N VAL A 67 10.87 0.84 -5.07
CA VAL A 67 12.08 1.42 -5.69
C VAL A 67 12.69 2.53 -4.83
N GLU A 68 11.84 3.23 -4.06
CA GLU A 68 12.19 4.32 -3.15
C GLU A 68 11.41 4.18 -1.82
N PRO A 69 11.75 3.18 -0.99
CA PRO A 69 10.99 2.89 0.22
C PRO A 69 11.15 3.98 1.28
N HIS A 70 10.04 4.37 1.90
CA HIS A 70 9.98 5.20 3.10
C HIS A 70 9.57 4.36 4.32
N TYR A 71 9.89 3.07 4.27
CA TYR A 71 9.48 2.07 5.24
C TYR A 71 10.67 1.17 5.56
N LYS A 72 11.18 1.24 6.80
CA LYS A 72 12.44 0.60 7.21
C LYS A 72 12.54 -0.90 6.90
N PRO A 73 11.47 -1.72 7.04
CA PRO A 73 11.52 -3.14 6.71
C PRO A 73 11.51 -3.46 5.19
N ALA A 74 11.23 -2.48 4.33
CA ALA A 74 11.16 -2.70 2.89
C ALA A 74 12.53 -2.96 2.27
N LYS A 75 12.52 -3.75 1.19
CA LYS A 75 13.69 -3.95 0.33
C LYS A 75 13.58 -3.04 -0.88
N VAL A 76 14.71 -2.46 -1.30
CA VAL A 76 14.80 -1.69 -2.55
C VAL A 76 14.77 -2.66 -3.73
N VAL A 77 13.66 -2.70 -4.47
CA VAL A 77 13.48 -3.56 -5.65
C VAL A 77 12.67 -2.81 -6.72
N ASP A 78 13.19 -2.81 -7.94
CA ASP A 78 12.52 -2.26 -9.12
C ASP A 78 11.60 -3.33 -9.75
N ALA A 79 10.29 -3.14 -9.61
CA ALA A 79 9.28 -4.05 -10.11
C ALA A 79 9.13 -4.03 -11.65
N ASN A 80 9.78 -3.11 -12.36
CA ASN A 80 9.88 -3.13 -13.82
C ASN A 80 10.88 -4.18 -14.33
N LYS A 81 11.67 -4.76 -13.42
CA LYS A 81 12.63 -5.84 -13.70
C LYS A 81 12.09 -7.17 -13.18
N LYS A 82 12.77 -8.26 -13.55
CA LYS A 82 12.47 -9.57 -12.99
C LYS A 82 12.63 -9.54 -11.47
N LEU A 83 11.54 -9.85 -10.75
CA LEU A 83 11.56 -9.90 -9.30
C LEU A 83 12.50 -11.00 -8.77
N PRO A 84 13.25 -10.75 -7.68
CA PRO A 84 14.26 -11.67 -7.15
C PRO A 84 13.66 -12.78 -6.27
N TYR A 85 12.52 -13.35 -6.68
CA TYR A 85 11.79 -14.36 -5.93
C TYR A 85 11.66 -15.65 -6.74
N LYS A 86 11.58 -16.78 -6.04
CA LYS A 86 11.28 -18.06 -6.67
C LYS A 86 9.82 -18.06 -7.14
N LYS A 87 9.52 -18.90 -8.13
CA LYS A 87 8.14 -19.16 -8.51
C LYS A 87 7.34 -19.67 -7.29
N ASP A 88 6.08 -19.27 -7.20
CA ASP A 88 5.13 -19.73 -6.17
C ASP A 88 5.60 -19.47 -4.72
N SER A 89 6.32 -18.35 -4.49
CA SER A 89 6.83 -17.97 -3.16
C SER A 89 5.83 -17.26 -2.25
N PHE A 90 4.69 -16.78 -2.79
CA PHE A 90 3.74 -15.95 -2.06
C PHE A 90 2.32 -16.44 -2.31
N ASP A 91 1.51 -16.47 -1.25
CA ASP A 91 0.09 -16.78 -1.30
C ASP A 91 -0.74 -15.57 -1.78
N VAL A 92 -0.25 -14.36 -1.48
CA VAL A 92 -0.88 -13.08 -1.86
C VAL A 92 0.16 -12.11 -2.36
N ILE A 93 -0.14 -11.45 -3.48
CA ILE A 93 0.61 -10.29 -3.95
C ILE A 93 -0.33 -9.09 -3.93
N TRP A 94 -0.02 -8.12 -3.07
CA TRP A 94 -0.73 -6.84 -3.03
C TRP A 94 0.02 -5.80 -3.87
N SER A 95 -0.71 -5.14 -4.75
CA SER A 95 -0.19 -4.12 -5.65
C SER A 95 -1.34 -3.20 -6.03
N SER A 96 -1.38 -2.00 -5.45
CA SER A 96 -2.56 -1.12 -5.57
C SER A 96 -2.38 0.11 -6.44
N GLU A 97 -1.13 0.52 -6.71
CA GLU A 97 -0.75 1.68 -7.56
C GLU A 97 0.62 1.41 -8.23
N VAL A 98 0.82 0.20 -8.76
CA VAL A 98 2.10 -0.18 -9.41
C VAL A 98 1.92 -0.44 -10.91
N ILE A 99 0.71 -0.82 -11.33
CA ILE A 99 0.38 -1.05 -12.73
C ILE A 99 -0.51 0.10 -13.16
N GLU A 100 0.04 0.99 -13.98
CA GLU A 100 -0.63 2.15 -14.58
C GLU A 100 -0.49 2.12 -16.11
#